data_AF-A0A6A5LVE1-F1
#
_entry.id   AF-A0A6A5LVE1-F1
#
_cell.length_a   1.000
_cell.length_b   1.000
_cell.length_c   1.000
_cell.angle_alpha   90.00
_cell.angle_beta   90.00
_cell.angle_gamma   90.00
#
_symmetry.space_group_name_H-M   'P 1'
#
loop_
_entity.id
_entity.type
_entity.pdbx_description
1 polymer ?
#
loop_
_entity_poly.entity_id
_entity_poly.type
_entity_poly.pdbx_seq_one_letter_code
_entity_poly.pdbx_strand_id
1 'polypeptide(L)'
;MACSSYALNTIPSSFVNPSSIQPRSLLTTPIAKNFSPFTPSNTKILKLSSTLSHTYLSSVPRKSFSCRSQAEPIDTEKVQELYVYEINERDRGSPVYLRLSHKPVNSLGDLVPFSNKLYTGDLEKRIGISAGICILIQHKTEKKGDRYEAIYSMYFGNYGHLSLQGPYLTYEDSYVSITGGSGIFEGVSGQVKLQQIVYPFKIFYTFYLKGIKDLPDELLVNPIQPHPSIEPSPDAKAVKPHATIIAGYTD
;
A
#
# COMPACT_ATOMS: atom_id res chain seq x y z
N MET A 1 31.35 -26.86 -24.60
CA MET A 1 31.29 -27.94 -23.59
C MET A 1 32.17 -27.54 -22.41
N ALA A 2 31.66 -27.76 -21.19
CA ALA A 2 32.31 -27.68 -19.86
C ALA A 2 32.92 -26.32 -19.46
N CYS A 3 32.20 -25.54 -18.65
CA CYS A 3 32.17 -25.56 -17.17
C CYS A 3 33.37 -24.80 -16.54
N SER A 4 33.11 -23.58 -16.10
CA SER A 4 33.97 -22.85 -15.16
C SER A 4 33.10 -22.36 -14.00
N SER A 5 33.26 -23.05 -12.88
CA SER A 5 32.73 -22.73 -11.57
C SER A 5 33.54 -21.59 -10.94
N TYR A 6 32.90 -20.46 -10.66
CA TYR A 6 33.48 -19.42 -9.80
C TYR A 6 32.78 -19.45 -8.45
N ALA A 7 33.54 -19.87 -7.44
CA ALA A 7 33.16 -19.91 -6.04
C ALA A 7 33.10 -18.49 -5.46
N LEU A 8 32.09 -18.25 -4.62
CA LEU A 8 31.93 -17.02 -3.84
C LEU A 8 32.92 -17.02 -2.67
N ASN A 9 33.85 -16.06 -2.68
CA ASN A 9 34.71 -15.76 -1.53
C ASN A 9 33.88 -15.14 -0.40
N THR A 10 33.80 -15.85 0.73
CA THR A 10 33.22 -15.38 1.99
C THR A 10 34.32 -14.72 2.82
N ILE A 11 34.14 -13.44 3.16
CA ILE A 11 35.00 -12.70 4.08
C ILE A 11 34.51 -12.97 5.52
N PRO A 12 35.36 -13.35 6.48
CA PRO A 12 34.95 -13.56 7.85
C PRO A 12 34.88 -12.22 8.59
N SER A 13 33.73 -11.89 9.18
CA SER A 13 33.62 -10.84 10.19
C SER A 13 34.09 -11.39 11.55
N SER A 14 35.09 -10.72 12.11
CA SER A 14 35.60 -10.97 13.46
C SER A 14 34.55 -10.55 14.51
N PHE A 15 34.04 -11.54 15.25
CA PHE A 15 33.23 -11.31 16.43
C PHE A 15 34.11 -10.93 17.61
N VAL A 16 33.88 -9.74 18.16
CA VAL A 16 34.41 -9.32 19.47
C VAL A 16 33.40 -9.78 20.53
N ASN A 17 33.84 -10.67 21.42
CA ASN A 17 33.11 -11.14 22.58
C ASN A 17 32.95 -10.02 23.63
N PRO A 18 31.73 -9.73 24.12
CA PRO A 18 31.52 -9.16 25.44
C PRO A 18 31.40 -10.29 26.47
N SER A 19 32.24 -10.19 27.48
CA SER A 19 32.33 -11.05 28.64
C SER A 19 31.00 -11.17 29.42
N SER A 20 30.84 -12.36 30.00
CA SER A 20 29.73 -12.81 30.83
C SER A 20 29.43 -11.89 32.02
N ILE A 21 28.18 -11.44 32.12
CA ILE A 21 27.60 -10.96 33.38
C ILE A 21 26.40 -11.88 33.68
N GLN A 22 26.53 -12.69 34.72
CA GLN A 22 25.45 -13.52 35.24
C GLN A 22 24.35 -12.65 35.87
N PRO A 23 23.06 -12.94 35.66
CA PRO A 23 21.99 -12.29 36.39
C PRO A 23 21.82 -12.96 37.77
N ARG A 24 22.03 -12.18 38.84
CA ARG A 24 21.72 -12.58 40.21
C ARG A 24 20.21 -12.60 40.38
N SER A 25 19.64 -13.76 40.64
CA SER A 25 18.22 -13.92 40.96
C SER A 25 17.90 -13.24 42.29
N LEU A 26 16.91 -12.36 42.29
CA LEU A 26 16.21 -11.95 43.50
C LEU A 26 14.71 -12.10 43.22
N LEU A 27 14.15 -13.16 43.81
CA LEU A 27 12.72 -13.35 44.01
C LEU A 27 12.21 -12.23 44.92
N THR A 28 11.40 -11.33 44.38
CA THR A 28 10.38 -10.62 45.15
C THR A 28 9.12 -10.45 44.29
N THR A 29 8.08 -11.13 44.74
CA THR A 29 6.71 -11.12 44.21
C THR A 29 6.03 -9.77 44.40
N PRO A 30 5.34 -9.20 43.39
CA PRO A 30 4.22 -8.32 43.63
C PRO A 30 2.90 -9.11 43.51
N ILE A 31 2.10 -8.94 44.55
CA ILE A 31 0.77 -9.50 44.79
C ILE A 31 -0.16 -9.35 43.58
N ALA A 32 -0.79 -10.46 43.20
CA ALA A 32 -1.89 -10.51 42.24
C ALA A 32 -3.08 -9.69 42.76
N LYS A 33 -3.52 -8.69 41.99
CA LYS A 33 -4.83 -8.07 42.19
C LYS A 33 -5.88 -8.98 41.55
N ASN A 34 -6.65 -9.64 42.40
CA ASN A 34 -7.82 -10.42 42.00
C ASN A 34 -8.81 -9.52 41.24
N PHE A 35 -9.09 -9.86 39.98
CA PHE A 35 -10.26 -9.38 39.27
C PHE A 35 -11.48 -10.11 39.82
N SER A 36 -12.41 -9.38 40.42
CA SER A 36 -13.72 -9.88 40.81
C SER A 36 -14.60 -10.06 39.57
N PRO A 37 -15.38 -11.16 39.46
CA PRO A 37 -16.30 -11.36 38.35
C PRO A 37 -17.48 -10.39 38.42
N PHE A 38 -17.72 -9.67 37.33
CA PHE A 38 -18.92 -8.85 37.14
C PHE A 38 -20.15 -9.75 37.03
N THR A 39 -21.06 -9.64 38.00
CA THR A 39 -22.41 -10.20 37.95
C THR A 39 -23.32 -9.33 37.07
N PRO A 40 -24.08 -9.89 36.10
CA PRO A 40 -25.05 -9.12 35.35
C PRO A 40 -26.38 -9.09 36.12
N SER A 41 -26.72 -7.95 36.73
CA SER A 41 -28.04 -7.74 37.33
C SER A 41 -28.93 -6.84 36.47
N ASN A 42 -30.00 -7.46 35.99
CA ASN A 42 -31.33 -6.93 35.68
C ASN A 42 -31.53 -5.91 34.55
N THR A 43 -32.30 -6.40 33.59
CA THR A 43 -33.08 -5.71 32.57
C THR A 43 -33.99 -4.63 33.15
N LYS A 44 -33.87 -3.40 32.66
CA LYS A 44 -34.96 -2.42 32.68
C LYS A 44 -35.21 -1.92 31.28
N ILE A 45 -36.32 -2.39 30.72
CA ILE A 45 -36.95 -1.93 29.48
C ILE A 45 -37.34 -0.46 29.70
N LEU A 46 -36.69 0.46 28.98
CA LEU A 46 -37.13 1.86 28.91
C LEU A 46 -38.19 1.97 27.82
N LYS A 47 -39.46 2.00 28.24
CA LYS A 47 -40.60 2.39 27.40
C LYS A 47 -40.48 3.88 27.10
N LEU A 48 -40.33 4.23 25.83
CA LEU A 48 -40.39 5.60 25.35
C LEU A 48 -41.87 5.99 25.18
N SER A 49 -42.45 6.69 26.15
CA SER A 49 -43.76 7.31 26.03
C SER A 49 -43.61 8.72 25.45
N SER A 50 -44.21 8.95 24.29
CA SER A 50 -44.37 10.25 23.66
C SER A 50 -45.40 11.10 24.40
N THR A 51 -44.97 12.23 24.94
CA THR A 51 -45.87 13.34 25.28
C THR A 51 -45.22 14.65 24.89
N LEU A 52 -45.83 15.32 23.90
CA LEU A 52 -45.57 16.72 23.57
C LEU A 52 -45.82 17.57 24.81
N SER A 53 -44.94 18.53 25.07
CA SER A 53 -45.24 19.67 25.93
C SER A 53 -44.61 20.92 25.33
N HIS A 54 -45.49 21.87 25.06
CA HIS A 54 -45.23 23.14 24.43
C HIS A 54 -44.53 24.11 25.40
N THR A 55 -43.63 24.94 24.84
CA THR A 55 -43.29 26.34 25.24
C THR A 55 -42.31 26.52 26.43
N TYR A 56 -41.40 27.49 26.53
CA TYR A 56 -41.11 28.77 25.83
C TYR A 56 -39.58 29.06 25.80
N LEU A 57 -39.12 29.58 24.66
CA LEU A 57 -38.07 30.61 24.40
C LEU A 57 -36.81 30.73 25.29
N SER A 58 -35.66 30.37 24.71
CA SER A 58 -34.44 31.21 24.78
C SER A 58 -33.79 31.26 23.40
N SER A 59 -33.80 32.43 22.77
CA SER A 59 -33.30 32.69 21.43
C SER A 59 -31.77 32.71 21.41
N VAL A 60 -31.16 31.58 21.06
CA VAL A 60 -29.78 31.55 20.55
C VAL A 60 -29.88 31.35 19.04
N PRO A 61 -29.27 32.21 18.20
CA PRO A 61 -29.33 32.02 16.76
C PRO A 61 -28.57 30.73 16.41
N ARG A 62 -29.32 29.65 16.12
CA ARG A 62 -28.78 28.48 15.43
C ARG A 62 -28.36 28.94 14.04
N LYS A 63 -27.08 29.30 13.89
CA LYS A 63 -26.45 29.38 12.57
C LYS A 63 -26.48 27.97 11.97
N SER A 64 -27.48 27.71 11.12
CA SER A 64 -27.47 26.57 10.23
C SER A 64 -26.29 26.73 9.28
N PHE A 65 -25.23 25.97 9.51
CA PHE A 65 -24.18 25.79 8.52
C PHE A 65 -24.76 24.94 7.39
N SER A 66 -25.00 25.53 6.23
CA SER A 66 -25.17 24.74 5.02
C SER A 66 -23.77 24.45 4.48
N CYS A 67 -23.32 23.21 4.57
CA CYS A 67 -22.21 22.74 3.76
C CYS A 67 -22.69 22.72 2.31
N ARG A 68 -22.39 23.77 1.54
CA ARG A 68 -22.56 23.75 0.08
C ARG A 68 -21.40 22.92 -0.46
N SER A 69 -21.67 21.68 -0.90
CA SER A 69 -20.69 21.00 -1.75
C SER A 69 -20.60 21.80 -3.06
N GLN A 70 -19.42 22.33 -3.36
CA GLN A 70 -19.10 22.86 -4.69
C GLN A 70 -18.70 21.72 -5.62
N ALA A 71 -19.44 20.60 -5.56
CA ALA A 71 -19.17 19.48 -6.43
C ALA A 71 -19.91 19.73 -7.74
N GLU A 72 -19.14 20.05 -8.79
CA GLU A 72 -19.59 19.86 -10.17
C GLU A 72 -20.15 18.42 -10.31
N PRO A 73 -21.21 18.20 -11.12
CA PRO A 73 -21.77 16.87 -11.29
C PRO A 73 -20.72 15.93 -11.89
N ILE A 74 -20.20 15.02 -11.06
CA ILE A 74 -19.29 13.96 -11.50
C ILE A 74 -20.14 12.80 -12.00
N ASP A 75 -19.86 12.34 -13.22
CA ASP A 75 -20.42 11.09 -13.72
C ASP A 75 -19.79 9.92 -12.95
N THR A 76 -20.57 9.37 -12.02
CA THR A 76 -20.11 8.30 -11.11
C THR A 76 -19.96 6.95 -11.80
N GLU A 77 -20.50 6.77 -13.01
CA GLU A 77 -20.44 5.50 -13.74
C GLU A 77 -19.27 5.45 -14.74
N LYS A 78 -18.75 6.60 -15.18
CA LYS A 78 -17.62 6.69 -16.10
C LYS A 78 -16.37 6.04 -15.50
N VAL A 79 -15.83 5.06 -16.21
CA VAL A 79 -14.54 4.42 -15.89
C VAL A 79 -13.44 5.05 -16.74
N GLN A 80 -12.35 5.44 -16.08
CA GLN A 80 -11.13 5.89 -16.74
C GLN A 80 -10.01 4.87 -16.48
N GLU A 81 -9.29 4.49 -17.53
CA GLU A 81 -8.15 3.60 -17.42
C GLU A 81 -6.85 4.39 -17.24
N LEU A 82 -6.01 3.95 -16.31
CA LEU A 82 -4.66 4.47 -16.09
C LEU A 82 -3.68 3.30 -16.05
N TYR A 83 -2.57 3.43 -16.77
CA TYR A 83 -1.55 2.40 -16.88
C TYR A 83 -0.25 2.85 -16.22
N VAL A 84 0.30 2.01 -15.35
CA VAL A 84 1.51 2.34 -14.57
C VAL A 84 2.43 1.13 -14.52
N TYR A 85 3.72 1.40 -14.71
CA TYR A 85 4.78 0.44 -14.43
C TYR A 85 5.40 0.73 -13.08
N GLU A 86 5.49 -0.29 -12.22
CA GLU A 86 6.26 -0.26 -10.98
C GLU A 86 7.54 -1.06 -11.15
N ILE A 87 8.67 -0.42 -10.91
CA ILE A 87 9.99 -1.00 -11.15
C ILE A 87 10.88 -0.79 -9.92
N ASN A 88 11.39 -1.90 -9.40
CA ASN A 88 12.43 -1.91 -8.40
C ASN A 88 13.80 -1.87 -9.08
N GLU A 89 14.41 -0.68 -9.11
CA GLU A 89 15.75 -0.46 -9.67
C GLU A 89 16.89 -0.80 -8.71
N ARG A 90 16.57 -1.37 -7.53
CA ARG A 90 17.49 -1.84 -6.50
C ARG A 90 18.35 -0.75 -5.86
N ASP A 91 17.89 0.50 -5.95
CA ASP A 91 18.58 1.69 -5.45
C ASP A 91 17.90 2.32 -4.22
N ARG A 92 16.81 1.72 -3.72
CA ARG A 92 16.00 2.23 -2.59
C ARG A 92 16.10 1.41 -1.29
N GLY A 93 16.95 0.39 -1.26
CA GLY A 93 17.00 -0.56 -0.13
C GLY A 93 15.69 -1.36 0.05
N SER A 94 14.88 -1.46 -1.01
CA SER A 94 13.57 -2.11 -1.04
C SER A 94 13.62 -3.42 -1.86
N PRO A 95 12.82 -4.44 -1.50
CA PRO A 95 12.03 -4.53 -0.27
C PRO A 95 12.91 -4.85 0.95
N VAL A 96 12.36 -4.62 2.16
CA VAL A 96 12.96 -5.13 3.41
C VAL A 96 12.17 -6.34 3.86
N TYR A 97 12.79 -7.53 3.89
CA TYR A 97 12.12 -8.74 4.34
C TYR A 97 12.32 -8.96 5.84
N LEU A 98 11.27 -8.76 6.63
CA LEU A 98 11.26 -8.97 8.08
C LEU A 98 10.72 -10.36 8.41
N ARG A 99 11.65 -11.28 8.70
CA ARG A 99 11.34 -12.69 8.98
C ARG A 99 10.89 -12.92 10.43
N LEU A 100 9.73 -12.39 10.78
CA LEU A 100 9.16 -12.40 12.12
C LEU A 100 8.59 -13.76 12.54
N SER A 101 8.30 -14.65 11.59
CA SER A 101 7.76 -15.98 11.87
C SER A 101 8.78 -16.92 12.52
N HIS A 102 10.08 -16.60 12.43
CA HIS A 102 11.20 -17.46 12.85
C HIS A 102 11.17 -18.88 12.24
N LYS A 103 10.48 -19.06 11.11
CA LYS A 103 10.37 -20.35 10.42
C LYS A 103 11.32 -20.43 9.22
N PRO A 104 11.79 -21.63 8.85
CA PRO A 104 12.69 -21.82 7.70
C PRO A 104 12.00 -21.66 6.34
N VAL A 105 10.66 -21.67 6.31
CA VAL A 105 9.84 -21.36 5.14
C VAL A 105 9.04 -20.10 5.42
N ASN A 106 8.86 -19.27 4.40
CA ASN A 106 7.98 -18.10 4.41
C ASN A 106 6.65 -18.46 5.08
N SER A 107 6.30 -17.76 6.15
CA SER A 107 5.16 -18.11 6.99
C SER A 107 4.35 -16.89 7.43
N LEU A 108 3.08 -17.12 7.76
CA LEU A 108 2.17 -16.09 8.27
C LEU A 108 2.85 -15.20 9.33
N GLY A 109 2.77 -13.89 9.12
CA GLY A 109 3.32 -12.88 10.01
C GLY A 109 4.68 -12.31 9.58
N ASP A 110 5.35 -12.88 8.58
CA ASP A 110 6.49 -12.21 7.94
C ASP A 110 6.00 -10.92 7.25
N LEU A 111 6.77 -9.84 7.38
CA LEU A 111 6.40 -8.52 6.88
C LEU A 111 7.39 -8.05 5.82
N VAL A 112 6.88 -7.36 4.81
CA VAL A 112 7.68 -6.86 3.71
C VAL A 112 7.32 -5.40 3.42
N PRO A 113 7.90 -4.43 4.16
CA PRO A 113 7.88 -3.04 3.74
C PRO A 113 8.60 -2.85 2.40
N PHE A 114 8.05 -2.01 1.53
CA PHE A 114 8.62 -1.76 0.21
C PHE A 114 8.35 -0.33 -0.28
N SER A 115 9.22 0.12 -1.18
CA SER A 115 9.01 1.29 -2.03
C SER A 115 9.76 1.14 -3.35
N ASN A 116 9.05 1.26 -4.46
CA ASN A 116 9.61 1.12 -5.81
C ASN A 116 9.28 2.36 -6.66
N LYS A 117 9.97 2.55 -7.79
CA LYS A 117 9.72 3.67 -8.69
C LYS A 117 8.51 3.39 -9.57
N LEU A 118 7.78 4.45 -9.92
CA LEU A 118 6.64 4.40 -10.83
C LEU A 118 6.93 5.16 -12.12
N TYR A 119 6.46 4.59 -13.23
CA TYR A 119 6.57 5.13 -14.58
C TYR A 119 5.20 5.10 -15.28
N THR A 120 4.99 6.00 -16.24
CA THR A 120 3.82 5.98 -17.13
C THR A 120 3.72 4.67 -17.90
N GLY A 121 2.53 4.33 -18.40
CA GLY A 121 2.28 3.12 -19.17
C GLY A 121 3.11 2.98 -20.46
N ASP A 122 3.58 4.10 -21.02
CA ASP A 122 4.47 4.13 -22.17
C ASP A 122 5.96 4.09 -21.80
N LEU A 123 6.28 4.04 -20.50
CA LEU A 123 7.65 4.00 -19.95
C LEU A 123 8.50 5.25 -20.23
N GLU A 124 7.89 6.34 -20.68
CA GLU A 124 8.59 7.57 -21.08
C GLU A 124 8.74 8.61 -19.97
N LYS A 125 7.94 8.53 -18.89
CA LYS A 125 8.01 9.48 -17.78
C LYS A 125 8.11 8.81 -16.41
N ARG A 126 9.01 9.33 -15.57
CA ARG A 126 9.02 9.05 -14.12
C ARG A 126 7.89 9.84 -13.45
N ILE A 127 7.00 9.13 -12.75
CA ILE A 127 5.81 9.74 -12.13
C ILE A 127 5.91 9.80 -10.60
N GLY A 128 6.51 8.78 -9.98
CA GLY A 128 6.65 8.80 -8.53
C GLY A 128 7.14 7.50 -7.92
N ILE A 129 6.52 7.09 -6.80
CA ILE A 129 6.86 5.87 -6.06
C ILE A 129 5.62 5.12 -5.57
N SER A 130 5.73 3.80 -5.44
CA SER A 130 4.91 3.04 -4.51
C SER A 130 5.52 3.10 -3.11
N ALA A 131 4.70 3.07 -2.07
CA ALA A 131 5.17 2.89 -0.70
C ALA A 131 4.11 2.19 0.15
N GLY A 132 4.51 1.15 0.87
CA GLY A 132 3.62 0.44 1.77
C GLY A 132 4.22 -0.84 2.32
N ILE A 133 3.35 -1.78 2.64
CA ILE A 133 3.71 -3.03 3.30
C ILE A 133 2.92 -4.20 2.75
N CYS A 134 3.60 -5.33 2.57
CA CYS A 134 2.98 -6.63 2.33
C CYS A 134 3.09 -7.49 3.59
N ILE A 135 1.97 -8.09 4.00
CA ILE A 135 1.87 -9.04 5.10
C ILE A 135 1.78 -10.43 4.49
N LEU A 136 2.73 -11.31 4.78
CA LEU A 136 2.68 -12.67 4.28
C LEU A 136 1.51 -13.42 4.93
N ILE A 137 0.64 -13.98 4.10
CA ILE A 137 -0.52 -14.78 4.53
C ILE A 137 -0.19 -16.26 4.48
N GLN A 138 0.37 -16.73 3.37
CA GLN A 138 0.62 -18.15 3.15
C GLN A 138 1.67 -18.37 2.08
N HIS A 139 2.62 -19.28 2.34
CA HIS A 139 3.44 -19.88 1.30
C HIS A 139 2.70 -21.05 0.64
N LYS A 140 2.70 -21.09 -0.70
CA LYS A 140 2.09 -22.15 -1.52
C LYS A 140 3.16 -22.92 -2.26
N THR A 141 3.54 -24.07 -1.71
CA THR A 141 4.58 -24.93 -2.27
C THR A 141 4.24 -25.41 -3.69
N GLU A 142 2.98 -25.74 -3.94
CA GLU A 142 2.47 -26.19 -5.23
C GLU A 142 2.55 -25.12 -6.33
N LYS A 143 2.50 -23.84 -5.96
CA LYS A 143 2.65 -22.69 -6.87
C LYS A 143 4.06 -22.12 -6.89
N LYS A 144 4.97 -22.62 -6.04
CA LYS A 144 6.31 -22.08 -5.82
C LYS A 144 6.29 -20.57 -5.55
N GLY A 145 5.33 -20.12 -4.74
CA GLY A 145 5.10 -18.71 -4.52
C GLY A 145 4.36 -18.43 -3.23
N ASP A 146 4.12 -17.15 -2.98
CA ASP A 146 3.56 -16.64 -1.74
C ASP A 146 2.29 -15.84 -2.03
N ARG A 147 1.37 -15.85 -1.07
CA ARG A 147 0.22 -14.95 -1.00
C ARG A 147 0.48 -13.90 0.07
N TYR A 148 0.42 -12.64 -0.32
CA TYR A 148 0.47 -11.50 0.59
C TYR A 148 -0.87 -10.76 0.61
N GLU A 149 -1.14 -10.10 1.73
CA GLU A 149 -2.08 -8.98 1.80
C GLU A 149 -1.25 -7.69 1.72
N ALA A 150 -1.50 -6.85 0.72
CA ALA A 150 -0.77 -5.62 0.48
C ALA A 150 -1.62 -4.41 0.88
N ILE A 151 -1.00 -3.46 1.58
CA ILE A 151 -1.58 -2.15 1.91
C ILE A 151 -0.53 -1.11 1.55
N TYR A 152 -0.81 -0.29 0.56
CA TYR A 152 0.17 0.64 0.01
C TYR A 152 -0.49 1.78 -0.76
N SER A 153 0.31 2.81 -1.02
CA SER A 153 -0.11 3.94 -1.85
C SER A 153 0.84 4.10 -3.05
N MET A 154 0.30 4.65 -4.13
CA MET A 154 1.06 5.10 -5.29
C MET A 154 1.01 6.62 -5.38
N TYR A 155 2.18 7.25 -5.34
CA TYR A 155 2.34 8.69 -5.34
C TYR A 155 2.66 9.18 -6.75
N PHE A 156 1.95 10.20 -7.20
CA PHE A 156 2.05 10.79 -8.54
C PHE A 156 2.48 12.27 -8.44
N GLY A 157 3.40 12.57 -7.51
CA GLY A 157 3.85 13.93 -7.27
C GLY A 157 2.72 14.86 -6.82
N ASN A 158 2.68 16.08 -7.37
CA ASN A 158 1.66 17.06 -6.99
C ASN A 158 0.25 16.73 -7.52
N TYR A 159 0.09 15.69 -8.35
CA TYR A 159 -1.25 15.19 -8.68
C TYR A 159 -1.94 14.53 -7.48
N GLY A 160 -1.17 14.04 -6.50
CA GLY A 160 -1.68 13.34 -5.33
C GLY A 160 -1.29 11.87 -5.33
N HIS A 161 -2.11 11.03 -4.69
CA HIS A 161 -1.84 9.61 -4.56
C HIS A 161 -3.11 8.76 -4.65
N LEU A 162 -2.93 7.49 -4.99
CA LEU A 162 -3.93 6.44 -4.88
C LEU A 162 -3.57 5.53 -3.71
N SER A 163 -4.55 5.13 -2.91
CA SER A 163 -4.39 4.15 -1.83
C SER A 163 -5.05 2.84 -2.22
N LEU A 164 -4.33 1.74 -1.97
CA LEU A 164 -4.64 0.40 -2.45
C LEU A 164 -4.59 -0.62 -1.32
N GLN A 165 -5.52 -1.57 -1.35
CA GLN A 165 -5.55 -2.69 -0.42
C GLN A 165 -6.05 -3.97 -1.10
N GLY A 166 -5.38 -5.09 -0.86
CA GLY A 166 -5.83 -6.41 -1.31
C GLY A 166 -4.72 -7.41 -1.57
N PRO A 167 -5.01 -8.50 -2.29
CA PRO A 167 -4.08 -9.60 -2.46
C PRO A 167 -2.94 -9.26 -3.43
N TYR A 168 -1.72 -9.62 -3.07
CA TYR A 168 -0.58 -9.74 -3.99
C TYR A 168 -0.12 -11.19 -4.05
N LEU A 169 -0.20 -11.79 -5.23
CA LEU A 169 0.13 -13.19 -5.48
C LEU A 169 1.38 -13.26 -6.35
N THR A 170 2.44 -13.92 -5.88
CA THR A 170 3.72 -13.94 -6.63
C THR A 170 3.72 -14.88 -7.84
N TYR A 171 2.59 -15.53 -8.12
CA TYR A 171 2.48 -16.65 -9.06
C TYR A 171 1.33 -16.48 -10.07
N GLU A 172 0.49 -15.44 -9.94
CA GLU A 172 -0.59 -15.12 -10.88
C GLU A 172 -1.04 -13.67 -10.73
N ASP A 173 -1.74 -13.14 -11.73
CA ASP A 173 -2.35 -11.81 -11.67
C ASP A 173 -3.38 -11.72 -10.54
N SER A 174 -3.58 -10.50 -10.03
CA SER A 174 -4.55 -10.24 -8.96
C SER A 174 -5.28 -8.93 -9.20
N TYR A 175 -6.41 -8.75 -8.50
CA TYR A 175 -7.12 -7.48 -8.44
C TYR A 175 -7.05 -6.92 -7.02
N VAL A 176 -6.65 -5.67 -6.91
CA VAL A 176 -6.50 -4.92 -5.66
C VAL A 176 -7.54 -3.81 -5.63
N SER A 177 -8.09 -3.51 -4.46
CA SER A 177 -9.13 -2.49 -4.31
C SER A 177 -8.51 -1.11 -4.24
N ILE A 178 -9.14 -0.13 -4.88
CA ILE A 178 -8.81 1.29 -4.71
C ILE A 178 -9.63 1.80 -3.52
N THR A 179 -8.94 2.15 -2.43
CA THR A 179 -9.59 2.56 -1.17
C THR A 179 -9.78 4.06 -1.07
N GLY A 180 -9.21 4.83 -2.00
CA GLY A 180 -9.32 6.28 -2.07
C GLY A 180 -8.08 6.92 -2.68
N GLY A 181 -8.03 8.25 -2.62
CA GLY A 181 -6.92 9.04 -3.14
C GLY A 181 -6.99 10.49 -2.70
N SER A 182 -6.00 11.27 -3.12
CA SER A 182 -5.91 12.71 -2.87
C SER A 182 -5.63 13.50 -4.14
N GLY A 183 -5.76 14.83 -4.08
CA GLY A 183 -5.47 15.70 -5.23
C GLY A 183 -6.46 15.42 -6.37
N ILE A 184 -5.97 15.16 -7.57
CA ILE A 184 -6.85 14.83 -8.71
C ILE A 184 -7.60 13.50 -8.52
N PHE A 185 -7.15 12.68 -7.58
CA PHE A 185 -7.73 11.39 -7.23
C PHE A 185 -8.67 11.44 -6.01
N GLU A 186 -9.02 12.63 -5.51
CA GLU A 186 -9.97 12.77 -4.41
C GLU A 186 -11.33 12.13 -4.76
N GLY A 187 -11.85 11.27 -3.87
CA GLY A 187 -13.14 10.59 -4.06
C GLY A 187 -13.09 9.36 -4.99
N VAL A 188 -11.90 8.98 -5.48
CA VAL A 188 -11.74 7.83 -6.38
C VAL A 188 -12.16 6.52 -5.73
N SER A 189 -12.77 5.65 -6.54
CA SER A 189 -13.06 4.26 -6.21
C SER A 189 -12.80 3.35 -7.40
N GLY A 190 -12.81 2.03 -7.20
CA GLY A 190 -12.65 1.04 -8.26
C GLY A 190 -11.69 -0.08 -7.87
N GLN A 191 -11.06 -0.66 -8.87
CA GLN A 191 -10.09 -1.75 -8.71
C GLN A 191 -8.91 -1.56 -9.65
N VAL A 192 -7.79 -2.20 -9.33
CA VAL A 192 -6.60 -2.23 -10.17
C VAL A 192 -6.22 -3.69 -10.44
N LYS A 193 -5.94 -4.00 -11.70
CA LYS A 193 -5.32 -5.26 -12.08
C LYS A 193 -3.81 -5.16 -11.88
N LEU A 194 -3.24 -6.05 -11.09
CA LEU A 194 -1.81 -6.19 -10.86
C LEU A 194 -1.30 -7.38 -11.68
N GLN A 195 -0.34 -7.11 -12.58
CA GLN A 195 0.29 -8.12 -13.42
C GLN A 195 1.80 -8.20 -13.14
N GLN A 196 2.25 -9.34 -12.64
CA GLN A 196 3.66 -9.58 -12.37
C GLN A 196 4.40 -9.91 -13.68
N ILE A 197 5.39 -9.09 -14.06
CA ILE A 197 6.18 -9.32 -15.26
C ILE A 197 7.45 -10.09 -14.93
N VAL A 198 8.24 -9.55 -13.99
CA VAL A 198 9.49 -10.15 -13.53
C VAL A 198 9.47 -10.10 -12.01
N TYR A 199 9.36 -11.25 -11.36
CA TYR A 199 9.36 -11.30 -9.89
C TYR A 199 10.75 -11.02 -9.30
N PRO A 200 10.89 -10.17 -8.26
CA PRO A 200 9.92 -9.20 -7.70
C PRO A 200 10.11 -7.76 -8.25
N PHE A 201 10.73 -7.60 -9.42
CA PHE A 201 11.29 -6.32 -9.87
C PHE A 201 10.42 -5.49 -10.82
N LYS A 202 9.50 -6.10 -11.57
CA LYS A 202 8.69 -5.40 -12.58
C LYS A 202 7.22 -5.83 -12.47
N ILE A 203 6.34 -4.86 -12.26
CA ILE A 203 4.89 -5.05 -12.15
C ILE A 203 4.21 -4.02 -13.04
N PHE A 204 3.16 -4.43 -13.74
CA PHE A 204 2.30 -3.56 -14.53
C PHE A 204 0.91 -3.49 -13.93
N TYR A 205 0.36 -2.28 -13.87
CA TYR A 205 -0.94 -2.00 -13.30
C TYR A 205 -1.88 -1.43 -14.35
N THR A 206 -3.11 -1.93 -14.35
CA THR A 206 -4.23 -1.33 -15.07
C THR A 206 -5.29 -0.91 -14.06
N PHE A 207 -5.39 0.39 -13.85
CA PHE A 207 -6.36 0.99 -12.94
C PHE A 207 -7.69 1.20 -13.66
N TYR A 208 -8.79 0.90 -12.98
CA TYR A 208 -10.15 1.19 -13.43
C TYR A 208 -10.77 2.20 -12.47
N LEU A 209 -10.52 3.48 -12.73
CA LEU A 209 -10.85 4.59 -11.84
C LEU A 209 -12.29 5.07 -12.07
N LYS A 210 -13.04 5.29 -10.99
CA LYS A 210 -14.40 5.86 -11.00
C LYS A 210 -14.50 7.03 -10.03
N GLY A 211 -15.44 7.93 -10.29
CA GLY A 211 -15.79 9.02 -9.36
C GLY A 211 -14.82 10.20 -9.34
N ILE A 212 -13.98 10.34 -10.37
CA ILE A 212 -13.03 11.45 -10.52
C ILE A 212 -13.23 12.17 -11.85
N LYS A 213 -12.71 13.40 -11.93
CA LYS A 213 -12.64 14.19 -13.17
C LYS A 213 -11.70 13.53 -14.18
N ASP A 214 -11.72 14.02 -15.41
CA ASP A 214 -10.85 13.52 -16.47
C ASP A 214 -9.38 13.67 -16.08
N LEU A 215 -8.62 12.58 -16.29
CA LEU A 215 -7.19 12.56 -16.02
C LEU A 215 -6.44 13.53 -16.95
N PRO A 216 -5.33 14.14 -16.50
CA PRO A 216 -4.44 14.91 -17.36
C PRO A 216 -3.95 14.09 -18.55
N ASP A 217 -3.88 14.70 -19.74
CA ASP A 217 -3.48 14.04 -20.98
C ASP A 217 -2.13 13.31 -20.89
N GLU A 218 -1.19 13.83 -20.10
CA GLU A 218 0.12 13.20 -19.93
C GLU A 218 0.09 11.85 -19.19
N LEU A 219 -1.01 11.53 -18.50
CA LEU A 219 -1.23 10.23 -17.88
C LEU A 219 -2.05 9.28 -18.78
N LEU A 220 -2.68 9.80 -19.83
CA LEU A 220 -3.53 9.08 -20.79
C LEU A 220 -2.72 8.57 -21.98
N VAL A 221 -1.69 7.79 -21.69
CA VAL A 221 -0.76 7.25 -22.69
C VAL A 221 -1.21 5.88 -23.19
N ASN A 222 -0.82 5.54 -24.42
CA ASN A 222 -0.97 4.18 -24.93
C ASN A 222 0.10 3.29 -24.27
N PRO A 223 -0.28 2.24 -23.51
CA PRO A 223 0.69 1.47 -22.77
C PRO A 223 1.52 0.57 -23.68
N ILE A 224 2.81 0.44 -23.36
CA ILE A 224 3.64 -0.63 -23.91
C ILE A 224 3.18 -1.96 -23.31
N GLN A 225 3.04 -2.99 -24.14
CA GLN A 225 2.61 -4.31 -23.68
C GLN A 225 3.62 -4.93 -22.69
N PRO A 226 3.16 -5.46 -21.54
CA PRO A 226 4.04 -5.98 -20.51
C PRO A 226 4.78 -7.23 -20.96
N HIS A 227 6.11 -7.19 -20.92
CA HIS A 227 6.98 -8.33 -21.21
C HIS A 227 8.35 -8.17 -20.51
N PRO A 228 9.14 -9.24 -20.31
CA PRO A 228 10.32 -9.19 -19.43
C PRO A 228 11.41 -8.16 -19.79
N SER A 229 11.58 -7.85 -21.08
CA SER A 229 12.60 -6.91 -21.57
C SER A 229 12.18 -5.44 -21.58
N ILE A 230 10.97 -5.09 -21.13
CA ILE A 230 10.59 -3.68 -20.96
C ILE A 230 11.54 -2.97 -20.02
N GLU A 231 11.91 -1.74 -20.33
CA GLU A 231 12.70 -0.86 -19.48
C GLU A 231 12.15 0.57 -19.63
N PRO A 232 12.24 1.41 -18.58
CA PRO A 232 12.02 2.85 -18.71
C PRO A 232 12.93 3.44 -19.78
N SER A 233 12.47 4.50 -20.43
CA SER A 233 13.35 5.23 -21.34
C SER A 233 14.59 5.74 -20.60
N PRO A 234 15.76 5.82 -21.24
CA PRO A 234 16.98 6.32 -20.60
C PRO A 234 16.79 7.71 -19.98
N ASP A 235 15.95 8.54 -20.60
CA ASP A 235 15.64 9.89 -20.16
C ASP A 235 14.77 9.89 -18.89
N ALA A 236 13.76 9.01 -18.82
CA ALA A 236 12.93 8.83 -17.63
C ALA A 236 13.74 8.32 -16.45
N LYS A 237 14.61 7.34 -16.70
CA LYS A 237 15.51 6.77 -15.70
C LYS A 237 16.54 7.76 -15.18
N ALA A 238 17.06 8.61 -16.08
CA ALA A 238 17.96 9.72 -15.74
C ALA A 238 17.22 10.94 -15.18
N VAL A 239 15.88 10.89 -15.08
CA VAL A 239 15.04 11.96 -14.53
C VAL A 239 15.29 13.30 -15.24
N LYS A 240 15.41 13.25 -16.57
CA LYS A 240 15.52 14.49 -17.35
C LYS A 240 14.22 15.30 -17.23
N PRO A 241 14.27 16.65 -17.24
CA PRO A 241 13.08 17.47 -17.00
C PRO A 241 11.86 17.13 -17.88
N HIS A 242 12.07 16.81 -19.16
CA HIS A 242 10.98 16.44 -20.08
C HIS A 242 10.43 15.02 -19.88
N ALA A 243 11.20 14.15 -19.21
CA ALA A 243 10.87 12.75 -18.94
C ALA A 243 10.40 12.55 -17.49
N THR A 244 9.87 13.62 -16.89
CA THR A 244 9.14 13.61 -15.63
C THR A 244 7.77 14.25 -15.85
N ILE A 245 6.82 13.94 -14.99
CA ILE A 245 5.50 14.58 -15.02
C ILE A 245 5.59 16.06 -14.67
N ILE A 246 4.71 16.88 -15.28
CA ILE A 246 4.72 18.34 -15.10
C ILE A 246 4.41 18.70 -13.65
N ALA A 247 3.61 17.88 -12.98
CA ALA A 247 3.31 18.04 -11.56
C ALA A 247 4.49 17.75 -10.62
N GLY A 248 5.71 17.51 -11.14
CA GLY A 248 6.85 17.01 -10.37
C GLY A 248 6.64 15.55 -9.95
N TYR A 249 7.70 14.78 -9.78
CA TYR A 249 7.60 13.38 -9.38
C TYR A 249 7.90 13.19 -7.89
N THR A 250 7.33 12.15 -7.28
CA THR A 250 7.71 11.72 -5.92
C THR A 250 8.95 10.82 -5.98
N ASP A 251 9.89 11.04 -5.08
CA ASP A 251 11.07 10.19 -4.91
C ASP A 251 11.17 9.65 -3.49
#